data_AF-A0A8S7CS77-F1
#
_entry.id   AF-A0A8S7CS77-F1
#
_cell.length_a   1.000
_cell.length_b   1.000
_cell.length_c   1.000
_cell.angle_alpha   90.00
_cell.angle_beta   90.00
_cell.angle_gamma   90.00
#
_symmetry.space_group_name_H-M   'P 1'
#
loop_
_entity.id
_entity.type
_entity.pdbx_description
1 polymer ?
#
loop_
_entity_poly.entity_id
_entity_poly.type
_entity_poly.pdbx_seq_one_letter_code
_entity_poly.pdbx_strand_id
1 'polypeptide(L)'
;MKGLIIRDLADLTMKCSSNPPSQIYEVLTNNIWGMGLDPELIDLDSFRTIAQYCKDNNYYSNGNVSYNDSYKKTIESILQTFGGFLYINSGKIHCGAERKTLPVMTFNESNIIGEVKITSSGSNSYCNTIDAKYTAVGNKYGNDVVRFPSDIKNDPTITRDGRVIAQALDFSWIYDQKQLATFANRELLKMKYTTNTISFTTSDAWNLEIMDCINISLTEPGINEKYRVIQKDISTKQDSIGIITVTAVTANDGIYDRKRSWYMVPIGINRKGTNRHSSKES
;
A
#
# COMPACT_ATOMS: atom_id res chain seq x y z
N MET A 1 10.57 27.29 -3.16
CA MET A 1 10.38 25.84 -3.39
C MET A 1 11.00 25.50 -4.73
N LYS A 2 11.79 24.42 -4.81
CA LYS A 2 12.29 23.86 -6.07
C LYS A 2 11.46 22.61 -6.34
N GLY A 3 10.82 22.53 -7.49
CA GLY A 3 9.95 21.41 -7.88
C GLY A 3 9.20 21.75 -9.16
N LEU A 4 8.81 20.74 -9.93
CA LEU A 4 8.02 20.93 -11.14
C LEU A 4 6.66 21.53 -10.77
N ILE A 5 6.22 22.56 -11.50
CA ILE A 5 4.88 23.12 -11.37
C ILE A 5 3.93 22.19 -12.10
N ILE A 6 3.01 21.58 -11.37
CA ILE A 6 1.99 20.67 -11.90
C ILE A 6 0.61 21.12 -11.41
N ARG A 7 -0.45 20.55 -11.98
CA ARG A 7 -1.80 20.73 -11.45
C ARG A 7 -1.97 19.87 -10.20
N ASP A 8 -2.10 20.49 -9.04
CA ASP A 8 -2.42 19.77 -7.80
C ASP A 8 -3.89 19.38 -7.81
N LEU A 9 -4.20 18.10 -7.74
CA LEU A 9 -5.57 17.60 -7.86
C LEU A 9 -6.42 17.83 -6.61
N ALA A 10 -5.81 18.17 -5.47
CA ALA A 10 -6.56 18.46 -4.25
C ALA A 10 -7.24 19.85 -4.28
N ASP A 11 -6.67 20.82 -5.01
CA ASP A 11 -7.24 22.18 -5.14
C ASP A 11 -7.28 22.74 -6.57
N LEU A 12 -6.84 21.94 -7.55
CA LEU A 12 -6.80 22.24 -8.99
C LEU A 12 -5.88 23.41 -9.38
N THR A 13 -5.03 23.88 -8.47
CA THR A 13 -4.11 24.99 -8.71
C THR A 13 -2.78 24.51 -9.32
N MET A 14 -2.15 25.38 -10.13
CA MET A 14 -0.80 25.12 -10.66
C MET A 14 0.24 25.53 -9.60
N LYS A 15 0.97 24.56 -9.06
CA LYS A 15 2.01 24.81 -8.04
C LYS A 15 3.04 23.68 -8.01
N CYS A 16 4.18 23.91 -7.33
CA CYS A 16 5.06 22.82 -6.96
C CYS A 16 4.31 21.90 -5.98
N SER A 17 3.95 20.69 -6.41
CA SER A 17 3.16 19.77 -5.58
C SER A 17 3.95 18.50 -5.22
N SER A 18 3.90 18.15 -3.93
CA SER A 18 4.36 16.88 -3.37
C SER A 18 3.22 15.87 -3.20
N ASN A 19 2.02 16.18 -3.72
CA ASN A 19 0.84 15.32 -3.62
C ASN A 19 1.00 14.10 -4.55
N PRO A 20 1.08 12.86 -4.02
CA PRO A 20 1.44 11.70 -4.82
C PRO A 20 0.47 11.43 -5.99
N PRO A 21 -0.87 11.43 -5.81
CA PRO A 21 -1.80 11.23 -6.92
C PRO A 21 -1.70 12.30 -8.01
N SER A 22 -1.44 13.55 -7.63
CA SER A 22 -1.23 14.65 -8.58
C SER A 22 0.02 14.43 -9.44
N GLN A 23 1.10 13.94 -8.83
CA GLN A 23 2.33 13.59 -9.55
C GLN A 23 2.11 12.40 -10.50
N ILE A 24 1.35 11.39 -10.09
CA ILE A 24 1.01 10.25 -10.97
C ILE A 24 0.21 10.74 -12.18
N TYR A 25 -0.81 11.58 -11.95
CA TYR A 25 -1.61 12.14 -13.03
C TYR A 25 -0.75 12.92 -14.05
N GLU A 26 0.20 13.71 -13.57
CA GLU A 26 1.16 14.40 -14.43
C GLU A 26 2.02 13.41 -15.23
N VAL A 27 2.58 12.37 -14.61
CA VAL A 27 3.38 11.34 -15.31
C VAL A 27 2.55 10.65 -16.40
N LEU A 28 1.26 10.41 -16.15
CA LEU A 28 0.37 9.75 -17.11
C LEU A 28 0.00 10.66 -18.29
N THR A 29 -0.26 11.95 -18.05
CA THR A 29 -0.87 12.85 -19.06
C THR A 29 0.12 13.78 -19.75
N ASN A 30 1.33 13.98 -19.21
CA ASN A 30 2.27 14.94 -19.78
C ASN A 30 2.80 14.46 -21.15
N ASN A 31 2.59 15.26 -22.20
CA ASN A 31 2.98 14.94 -23.58
C ASN A 31 4.46 15.16 -23.91
N ILE A 32 5.21 15.85 -23.04
CA ILE A 32 6.62 16.21 -23.28
C ILE A 32 7.54 15.16 -22.67
N TRP A 33 7.30 14.78 -21.43
CA TRP A 33 8.17 13.86 -20.68
C TRP A 33 7.43 12.72 -19.99
N GLY A 34 6.09 12.72 -20.02
CA GLY A 34 5.26 11.65 -19.47
C GLY A 34 4.82 10.65 -20.53
N MET A 35 3.76 9.90 -20.22
CA MET A 35 3.19 8.90 -21.12
C MET A 35 2.30 9.51 -22.23
N GLY A 36 1.87 10.76 -22.07
CA GLY A 36 0.98 11.43 -23.03
C GLY A 36 -0.37 10.75 -23.22
N LEU A 37 -0.91 10.10 -22.17
CA LEU A 37 -2.24 9.52 -22.22
C LEU A 37 -3.30 10.61 -22.29
N ASP A 38 -4.36 10.33 -23.05
CA ASP A 38 -5.55 11.16 -23.06
C ASP A 38 -6.15 11.23 -21.65
N PRO A 39 -6.34 12.43 -21.07
CA PRO A 39 -7.03 12.60 -19.79
C PRO A 39 -8.40 11.90 -19.70
N GLU A 40 -9.09 11.67 -20.82
CA GLU A 40 -10.37 10.95 -20.85
C GLU A 40 -10.25 9.47 -20.42
N LEU A 41 -9.07 8.87 -20.56
CA LEU A 41 -8.75 7.51 -20.11
C LEU A 41 -8.49 7.43 -18.61
N ILE A 42 -8.51 8.56 -17.90
CA ILE A 42 -8.24 8.63 -16.47
C ILE A 42 -9.53 9.03 -15.74
N ASP A 43 -9.85 8.30 -14.68
CA ASP A 43 -10.92 8.69 -13.78
C ASP A 43 -10.43 9.80 -12.84
N LEU A 44 -10.69 11.06 -13.21
CA LEU A 44 -10.19 12.21 -12.46
C LEU A 44 -10.73 12.24 -11.02
N ASP A 45 -11.95 11.78 -10.78
CA ASP A 45 -12.59 11.84 -9.46
C ASP A 45 -11.92 10.88 -8.45
N SER A 46 -11.53 9.68 -8.89
CA SER A 46 -10.73 8.75 -8.07
C SER A 46 -9.40 9.39 -7.67
N PHE A 47 -8.68 9.98 -8.63
CA PHE A 47 -7.41 10.66 -8.38
C PHE A 47 -7.56 11.84 -7.42
N ARG A 48 -8.60 12.66 -7.59
CA ARG A 48 -8.89 13.80 -6.70
C ARG A 48 -9.25 13.35 -5.29
N THR A 49 -10.05 12.29 -5.17
CA THR A 49 -10.42 11.70 -3.88
C THR A 49 -9.18 11.23 -3.13
N ILE A 50 -8.28 10.53 -3.81
CA ILE A 50 -7.03 10.05 -3.20
C ILE A 50 -6.04 11.21 -2.97
N ALA A 51 -6.02 12.24 -3.82
CA ALA A 51 -5.22 13.43 -3.61
C ALA A 51 -5.62 14.14 -2.31
N GLN A 52 -6.93 14.27 -2.06
CA GLN A 52 -7.45 14.83 -0.81
C GLN A 52 -7.11 13.94 0.39
N TYR A 53 -7.25 12.61 0.26
CA TYR A 53 -6.82 11.67 1.31
C TYR A 53 -5.34 11.82 1.67
N CYS A 54 -4.45 11.96 0.68
CA CYS A 54 -3.02 12.17 0.92
C CYS A 54 -2.76 13.51 1.61
N LYS A 55 -3.48 14.57 1.22
CA LYS A 55 -3.41 15.89 1.85
C LYS A 55 -3.83 15.83 3.32
N ASP A 56 -4.96 15.20 3.63
CA ASP A 56 -5.49 15.11 5.00
C ASP A 56 -4.59 14.29 5.93
N ASN A 57 -3.86 13.32 5.38
CA ASN A 57 -2.95 12.46 6.13
C ASN A 57 -1.48 12.94 6.11
N ASN A 58 -1.17 14.04 5.44
CA ASN A 58 0.20 14.53 5.22
C ASN A 58 1.12 13.48 4.57
N TYR A 59 0.60 12.75 3.58
CA TYR A 59 1.39 11.83 2.77
C TYR A 59 1.97 12.58 1.57
N TYR A 60 3.30 12.60 1.51
CA TYR A 60 4.05 13.31 0.48
C TYR A 60 4.94 12.37 -0.32
N SER A 61 5.19 12.76 -1.56
CA SER A 61 6.06 12.07 -2.49
C SER A 61 7.12 13.06 -2.99
N ASN A 62 8.38 12.85 -2.59
CA ASN A 62 9.48 13.80 -2.79
C ASN A 62 10.70 13.18 -3.49
N GLY A 63 10.51 12.15 -4.30
CA GLY A 63 11.61 11.55 -5.05
C GLY A 63 12.09 12.38 -6.24
N ASN A 64 13.15 11.90 -6.88
CA ASN A 64 13.64 12.45 -8.13
C ASN A 64 13.22 11.54 -9.29
N VAL A 65 12.75 12.13 -10.38
CA VAL A 65 12.44 11.41 -11.63
C VAL A 65 13.71 11.35 -12.46
N SER A 66 14.13 10.15 -12.84
CA SER A 66 15.29 9.91 -13.70
C SER A 66 14.84 9.59 -15.12
N TYR A 67 15.51 10.13 -16.14
CA TYR A 67 15.29 9.75 -17.54
C TYR A 67 15.63 8.29 -17.84
N ASN A 68 16.41 7.64 -16.97
CA ASN A 68 16.77 6.23 -17.10
C ASN A 68 15.73 5.30 -16.45
N ASP A 69 14.78 5.83 -15.67
CA ASP A 69 13.74 5.04 -15.04
C ASP A 69 12.52 4.93 -15.96
N SER A 70 11.89 3.75 -15.98
CA SER A 70 10.62 3.59 -16.68
C SER A 70 9.50 4.36 -15.95
N TYR A 71 8.48 4.77 -16.69
CA TYR A 71 7.28 5.37 -16.11
C TYR A 71 6.64 4.46 -15.06
N LYS A 72 6.59 3.15 -15.34
CA LYS A 72 6.09 2.15 -14.39
C LYS A 72 6.84 2.19 -13.06
N LYS A 73 8.18 2.19 -13.09
CA LYS A 73 9.01 2.26 -11.87
C LYS A 73 8.76 3.55 -11.09
N THR A 74 8.65 4.67 -11.81
CA THR A 74 8.36 5.98 -11.21
C THR A 74 7.01 5.98 -10.52
N ILE A 75 5.95 5.51 -11.21
CA ILE A 75 4.60 5.41 -10.66
C ILE A 75 4.57 4.49 -9.45
N GLU A 76 5.19 3.29 -9.52
CA GLU A 76 5.26 2.35 -8.41
C GLU A 76 5.94 2.98 -7.18
N SER A 77 7.02 3.74 -7.39
CA SER A 77 7.72 4.44 -6.31
C SER A 77 6.83 5.51 -5.66
N ILE A 78 6.02 6.23 -6.45
CA ILE A 78 5.06 7.21 -5.93
C ILE A 78 3.92 6.52 -5.17
N LEU A 79 3.36 5.43 -5.73
CA LEU A 79 2.27 4.66 -5.10
C LEU A 79 2.65 4.14 -3.71
N GLN A 80 3.90 3.69 -3.53
CA GLN A 80 4.39 3.22 -2.23
C GLN A 80 4.37 4.31 -1.14
N THR A 81 4.42 5.60 -1.50
CA THR A 81 4.42 6.69 -0.52
C THR A 81 3.09 6.86 0.22
N PHE A 82 1.99 6.32 -0.31
CA PHE A 82 0.66 6.43 0.30
C PHE A 82 -0.10 5.11 0.40
N GLY A 83 0.54 3.98 0.09
CA GLY A 83 -0.12 2.67 -0.03
C GLY A 83 -1.15 2.67 -1.16
N GLY A 84 -0.78 3.28 -2.27
CA GLY A 84 -1.63 3.44 -3.45
C GLY A 84 -1.62 2.24 -4.37
N PHE A 85 -2.64 2.14 -5.20
CA PHE A 85 -2.70 1.23 -6.33
C PHE A 85 -3.41 1.91 -7.51
N LEU A 86 -3.09 1.48 -8.72
CA LEU A 86 -3.83 1.82 -9.93
C LEU A 86 -4.55 0.58 -10.43
N TYR A 87 -5.77 0.76 -10.93
CA TYR A 87 -6.55 -0.31 -11.53
C TYR A 87 -7.41 0.23 -12.66
N ILE A 88 -7.86 -0.66 -13.55
CA ILE A 88 -8.76 -0.28 -14.64
C ILE A 88 -10.17 -0.68 -14.25
N ASN A 89 -11.10 0.26 -14.31
CA ASN A 89 -12.53 0.00 -14.18
C ASN A 89 -13.28 0.80 -15.24
N SER A 90 -14.20 0.13 -15.94
CA SER A 90 -14.97 0.72 -17.05
C SER A 90 -14.12 1.43 -18.12
N GLY A 91 -12.96 0.84 -18.45
CA GLY A 91 -12.04 1.39 -19.47
C GLY A 91 -11.22 2.60 -19.04
N LYS A 92 -11.36 3.06 -17.79
CA LYS A 92 -10.57 4.17 -17.23
C LYS A 92 -9.58 3.69 -16.18
N ILE A 93 -8.47 4.41 -16.04
CA ILE A 93 -7.49 4.21 -14.97
C ILE A 93 -7.98 4.94 -13.72
N HIS A 94 -8.15 4.19 -12.64
CA HIS A 94 -8.52 4.69 -11.32
C HIS A 94 -7.33 4.68 -10.38
N CYS A 95 -7.32 5.61 -9.42
CA CYS A 95 -6.38 5.62 -8.31
C CYS A 95 -7.10 5.23 -7.01
N GLY A 96 -6.54 4.25 -6.31
CA GLY A 96 -6.99 3.82 -5.00
C GLY A 96 -5.89 3.95 -3.94
N ALA A 97 -6.30 3.92 -2.68
CA ALA A 97 -5.38 3.81 -1.54
C ALA A 97 -5.90 2.78 -0.55
N GLU A 98 -4.99 1.99 -0.02
CA GLU A 98 -5.33 0.97 0.95
C GLU A 98 -5.70 1.59 2.30
N ARG A 99 -6.92 1.28 2.74
CA ARG A 99 -7.49 1.77 3.97
C ARG A 99 -8.56 0.82 4.49
N LYS A 100 -8.85 0.92 5.78
CA LYS A 100 -9.99 0.24 6.40
C LYS A 100 -11.28 0.65 5.70
N THR A 101 -12.06 -0.33 5.25
CA THR A 101 -13.39 -0.10 4.65
C THR A 101 -14.35 -1.15 5.17
N LEU A 102 -15.65 -0.83 5.14
CA LEU A 102 -16.69 -1.79 5.44
C LEU A 102 -16.87 -2.75 4.24
N PRO A 103 -17.29 -4.01 4.49
CA PRO A 103 -17.66 -4.92 3.43
C PRO A 103 -18.79 -4.33 2.58
N VAL A 104 -18.61 -4.31 1.27
CA VAL A 104 -19.60 -3.79 0.30
C VAL A 104 -20.61 -4.86 -0.11
N MET A 105 -20.24 -6.13 0.01
CA MET A 105 -21.05 -7.29 -0.38
C MET A 105 -20.68 -8.53 0.44
N THR A 106 -21.62 -9.48 0.54
CA THR A 106 -21.40 -10.79 1.16
C THR A 106 -21.58 -11.90 0.12
N PHE A 107 -20.66 -12.86 0.09
CA PHE A 107 -20.75 -14.07 -0.72
C PHE A 107 -20.89 -15.31 0.14
N ASN A 108 -21.76 -16.22 -0.29
CA ASN A 108 -22.05 -17.50 0.35
C ASN A 108 -22.50 -18.51 -0.72
N GLU A 109 -22.90 -19.71 -0.31
CA GLU A 109 -23.30 -20.78 -1.23
C GLU A 109 -24.54 -20.47 -2.08
N SER A 110 -25.31 -19.42 -1.76
CA SER A 110 -26.48 -19.02 -2.56
C SER A 110 -26.17 -18.11 -3.74
N ASN A 111 -25.03 -17.40 -3.72
CA ASN A 111 -24.64 -16.47 -4.78
C ASN A 111 -23.28 -16.79 -5.42
N ILE A 112 -22.60 -17.81 -4.90
CA ILE A 112 -21.45 -18.44 -5.54
C ILE A 112 -21.93 -19.52 -6.50
N ILE A 113 -21.35 -19.53 -7.69
CA ILE A 113 -21.61 -20.51 -8.73
C ILE A 113 -20.45 -21.49 -8.77
N GLY A 114 -20.77 -22.79 -8.67
CA GLY A 114 -19.79 -23.86 -8.76
C GLY A 114 -18.86 -23.96 -7.55
N GLU A 115 -17.64 -24.44 -7.79
CA GLU A 115 -16.67 -24.73 -6.74
C GLU A 115 -15.93 -23.47 -6.27
N VAL A 116 -15.60 -23.45 -4.98
CA VAL A 116 -14.73 -22.44 -4.38
C VAL A 116 -13.33 -23.02 -4.24
N LYS A 117 -12.34 -22.34 -4.80
CA LYS A 117 -10.93 -22.68 -4.61
C LYS A 117 -10.36 -21.89 -3.43
N ILE A 118 -10.05 -22.59 -2.35
CA ILE A 118 -9.38 -22.01 -1.17
C ILE A 118 -7.92 -22.43 -1.21
N THR A 119 -7.01 -21.46 -1.21
CA THR A 119 -5.58 -21.70 -1.11
C THR A 119 -5.07 -21.07 0.18
N SER A 120 -4.74 -21.92 1.15
CA SER A 120 -4.00 -21.52 2.35
C SER A 120 -2.51 -21.61 2.03
N SER A 121 -1.96 -20.57 1.42
CA SER A 121 -0.54 -20.51 1.17
C SER A 121 0.19 -20.21 2.47
N GLY A 122 0.96 -21.18 2.99
CA GLY A 122 2.12 -20.85 3.81
C GLY A 122 3.02 -19.98 2.96
N SER A 123 3.03 -18.68 3.22
CA SER A 123 3.60 -17.63 2.39
C SER A 123 5.02 -17.94 1.91
N ASN A 124 5.21 -18.13 0.60
CA ASN A 124 6.52 -18.23 -0.08
C ASN A 124 7.34 -16.92 -0.01
N SER A 125 6.84 -15.91 0.70
CA SER A 125 7.48 -14.61 0.92
C SER A 125 7.23 -14.08 2.34
N TYR A 126 7.12 -14.97 3.33
CA TYR A 126 7.05 -14.56 4.73
C TYR A 126 8.31 -13.78 5.14
N CYS A 127 8.12 -12.64 5.79
CA CYS A 127 9.18 -11.97 6.52
C CYS A 127 8.67 -11.57 7.91
N ASN A 128 9.60 -11.46 8.87
CA ASN A 128 9.31 -10.92 10.20
C ASN A 128 9.96 -9.55 10.43
N THR A 129 10.72 -9.06 9.44
CA THR A 129 11.32 -7.73 9.44
C THR A 129 11.33 -7.10 8.04
N ILE A 130 11.14 -5.78 7.98
CA ILE A 130 11.28 -4.96 6.77
C ILE A 130 12.50 -4.05 6.92
N ASP A 131 13.42 -4.11 5.96
CA ASP A 131 14.49 -3.13 5.79
C ASP A 131 14.01 -2.05 4.82
N ALA A 132 13.57 -0.93 5.38
CA ALA A 132 13.02 0.18 4.62
C ALA A 132 14.10 1.20 4.29
N LYS A 133 14.49 1.27 3.02
CA LYS A 133 15.38 2.32 2.50
C LYS A 133 14.59 3.60 2.28
N TYR A 134 15.06 4.74 2.76
CA TYR A 134 14.39 6.03 2.62
C TYR A 134 15.41 7.17 2.46
N THR A 135 14.95 8.36 2.08
CA THR A 135 15.85 9.53 1.96
C THR A 135 15.83 10.36 3.23
N ALA A 136 16.96 10.38 3.95
CA ALA A 136 17.07 10.99 5.27
C ALA A 136 17.45 12.48 5.17
N VAL A 137 16.54 13.37 5.58
CA VAL A 137 16.79 14.83 5.65
C VAL A 137 17.99 15.15 6.56
N GLY A 138 18.10 14.47 7.71
CA GLY A 138 19.21 14.65 8.66
C GLY A 138 20.58 14.22 8.11
N ASN A 139 20.61 13.36 7.08
CA ASN A 139 21.82 12.91 6.41
C ASN A 139 22.01 13.63 5.06
N LYS A 140 21.69 14.93 5.00
CA LYS A 140 21.81 15.76 3.78
C LYS A 140 21.10 15.16 2.56
N TYR A 141 19.92 14.55 2.77
CA TYR A 141 19.15 13.85 1.72
C TYR A 141 19.87 12.63 1.13
N GLY A 142 20.76 12.00 1.89
CA GLY A 142 21.33 10.69 1.57
C GLY A 142 20.32 9.56 1.79
N ASN A 143 20.57 8.41 1.17
CA ASN A 143 19.83 7.19 1.44
C ASN A 143 20.26 6.59 2.78
N ASP A 144 19.28 6.16 3.58
CA ASP A 144 19.46 5.49 4.85
C ASP A 144 18.49 4.30 4.93
N VAL A 145 18.75 3.33 5.80
CA VAL A 145 17.95 2.11 5.95
C VAL A 145 17.54 1.95 7.40
N VAL A 146 16.23 1.80 7.63
CA VAL A 146 15.69 1.49 8.95
C VAL A 146 14.96 0.16 8.93
N ARG A 147 15.21 -0.67 9.95
CA ARG A 147 14.56 -1.96 10.13
C ARG A 147 13.31 -1.85 11.00
N PHE A 148 12.24 -2.52 10.58
CA PHE A 148 10.97 -2.63 11.30
C PHE A 148 10.60 -4.10 11.53
N PRO A 149 10.24 -4.53 12.75
CA PRO A 149 10.38 -3.79 14.02
C PRO A 149 11.85 -3.52 14.36
N SER A 150 12.10 -2.43 15.10
CA SER A 150 13.43 -2.03 15.57
C SER A 150 13.92 -2.88 16.75
N ASP A 151 13.01 -3.32 17.61
CA ASP A 151 13.32 -4.18 18.76
C ASP A 151 13.32 -5.66 18.36
N ILE A 152 14.45 -6.11 17.82
CA ILE A 152 14.65 -7.49 17.39
C ILE A 152 14.63 -8.48 18.57
N LYS A 153 15.05 -8.04 19.77
CA LYS A 153 15.27 -8.93 20.91
C LYS A 153 13.98 -9.34 21.60
N ASN A 154 13.04 -8.40 21.73
CA ASN A 154 11.78 -8.64 22.44
C ASN A 154 10.57 -8.80 21.52
N ASP A 155 10.75 -8.77 20.20
CA ASP A 155 9.62 -9.00 19.28
C ASP A 155 9.18 -10.49 19.35
N PRO A 156 7.92 -10.76 19.71
CA PRO A 156 7.45 -12.13 19.91
C PRO A 156 7.43 -12.95 18.60
N THR A 157 7.30 -12.29 17.45
CA THR A 157 7.32 -12.96 16.14
C THR A 157 8.75 -13.42 15.83
N ILE A 158 9.74 -12.55 16.03
CA ILE A 158 11.15 -12.88 15.82
C ILE A 158 11.63 -13.94 16.82
N THR A 159 11.28 -13.82 18.10
CA THR A 159 11.61 -14.82 19.12
C THR A 159 11.03 -16.18 18.77
N ARG A 160 9.76 -16.23 18.31
CA ARG A 160 9.11 -17.47 17.87
C ARG A 160 9.79 -18.08 16.64
N ASP A 161 10.20 -17.26 15.68
CA ASP A 161 10.85 -17.73 14.45
C ASP A 161 12.33 -18.12 14.68
N GLY A 162 12.95 -17.65 15.77
CA GLY A 162 14.33 -17.94 16.15
C GLY A 162 15.40 -17.25 15.29
N ARG A 163 15.00 -16.48 14.27
CA ARG A 163 15.89 -15.77 13.34
C ARG A 163 15.21 -14.56 12.72
N VAL A 164 16.03 -13.62 12.26
CA VAL A 164 15.58 -12.48 11.45
C VAL A 164 15.40 -12.93 9.99
N ILE A 165 14.21 -12.71 9.46
CA ILE A 165 13.86 -12.93 8.05
C ILE A 165 13.48 -11.55 7.50
N ALA A 166 14.45 -10.92 6.83
CA ALA A 166 14.33 -9.55 6.36
C ALA A 166 13.93 -9.49 4.88
N GLN A 167 13.01 -8.58 4.57
CA GLN A 167 12.71 -8.16 3.21
C GLN A 167 13.06 -6.68 3.04
N ALA A 168 13.83 -6.37 1.99
CA ALA A 168 14.20 -5.01 1.67
C ALA A 168 13.13 -4.36 0.78
N LEU A 169 12.70 -3.15 1.15
CA LEU A 169 11.76 -2.33 0.39
C LEU A 169 12.33 -0.92 0.19
N ASP A 170 12.15 -0.36 -1.01
CA ASP A 170 12.66 0.96 -1.38
C ASP A 170 11.58 2.03 -1.24
N PHE A 171 11.64 2.79 -0.16
CA PHE A 171 10.79 3.95 0.10
C PHE A 171 11.58 5.27 -0.06
N SER A 172 12.55 5.35 -0.98
CA SER A 172 13.38 6.54 -1.21
C SER A 172 12.58 7.81 -1.55
N TRP A 173 11.33 7.67 -1.98
CA TRP A 173 10.44 8.80 -2.23
C TRP A 173 9.82 9.40 -0.96
N ILE A 174 10.02 8.76 0.21
CA ILE A 174 9.56 9.21 1.52
C ILE A 174 10.73 9.83 2.29
N TYR A 175 10.51 11.05 2.79
CA TYR A 175 11.49 11.77 3.62
C TYR A 175 11.13 11.77 5.11
N ASP A 176 9.84 11.69 5.42
CA ASP A 176 9.35 11.70 6.80
C ASP A 176 9.36 10.28 7.39
N GLN A 177 9.97 10.14 8.56
CA GLN A 177 10.09 8.85 9.23
C GLN A 177 8.75 8.30 9.75
N LYS A 178 7.76 9.15 10.06
CA LYS A 178 6.44 8.68 10.51
C LYS A 178 5.64 8.11 9.35
N GLN A 179 5.71 8.76 8.19
CA GLN A 179 5.16 8.25 6.94
C GLN A 179 5.81 6.90 6.59
N LEU A 180 7.15 6.82 6.63
CA LEU A 180 7.91 5.58 6.40
C LEU A 180 7.45 4.46 7.34
N ALA A 181 7.42 4.73 8.65
CA ALA A 181 7.01 3.74 9.64
C ALA A 181 5.56 3.27 9.41
N THR A 182 4.67 4.16 8.96
CA THR A 182 3.28 3.79 8.66
C THR A 182 3.21 2.74 7.56
N PHE A 183 3.90 2.96 6.44
CA PHE A 183 3.82 2.05 5.29
C PHE A 183 4.67 0.79 5.46
N ALA A 184 5.88 0.89 6.02
CA ALA A 184 6.70 -0.28 6.32
C ALA A 184 6.02 -1.25 7.29
N ASN A 185 5.35 -0.73 8.34
CA ASN A 185 4.58 -1.59 9.25
C ASN A 185 3.35 -2.22 8.57
N ARG A 186 2.66 -1.49 7.67
CA ARG A 186 1.54 -2.07 6.92
C ARG A 186 1.98 -3.26 6.07
N GLU A 187 3.09 -3.14 5.34
CA GLU A 187 3.63 -4.25 4.54
C GLU A 187 3.97 -5.47 5.40
N LEU A 188 4.60 -5.26 6.56
CA LEU A 188 4.89 -6.34 7.51
C LEU A 188 3.60 -7.01 8.03
N LEU A 189 2.57 -6.23 8.36
CA LEU A 189 1.30 -6.76 8.86
C LEU A 189 0.52 -7.50 7.77
N LYS A 190 0.58 -7.08 6.50
CA LYS A 190 0.00 -7.83 5.37
C LYS A 190 0.60 -9.23 5.27
N MET A 191 1.93 -9.35 5.33
CA MET A 191 2.60 -10.64 5.26
C MET A 191 2.23 -11.56 6.44
N LYS A 192 1.84 -10.99 7.57
CA LYS A 192 1.40 -11.73 8.76
C LYS A 192 -0.06 -12.16 8.71
N TYR A 193 -0.95 -11.33 8.18
CA TYR A 193 -2.40 -11.53 8.28
C TYR A 193 -3.09 -11.96 6.98
N THR A 194 -2.44 -11.78 5.82
CA THR A 194 -2.98 -12.19 4.53
C THR A 194 -2.58 -13.65 4.25
N THR A 195 -3.31 -14.60 4.85
CA THR A 195 -2.94 -16.02 4.84
C THR A 195 -3.69 -16.86 3.80
N ASN A 196 -4.95 -16.52 3.51
CA ASN A 196 -5.79 -17.30 2.61
C ASN A 196 -6.16 -16.49 1.37
N THR A 197 -6.09 -17.15 0.22
CA THR A 197 -6.66 -16.66 -1.04
C THR A 197 -7.86 -17.53 -1.38
N ILE A 198 -8.99 -16.90 -1.67
CA ILE A 198 -10.21 -17.56 -2.16
C ILE A 198 -10.46 -17.11 -3.60
N SER A 199 -10.76 -18.06 -4.48
CA SER A 199 -11.24 -17.80 -5.83
C SER A 199 -12.59 -18.49 -6.02
N PHE A 200 -13.57 -17.75 -6.52
CA PHE A 200 -14.94 -18.22 -6.75
C PHE A 200 -15.55 -17.54 -7.97
N THR A 201 -16.64 -18.09 -8.49
CA THR A 201 -17.39 -17.47 -9.59
C THR A 201 -18.77 -17.02 -9.14
N THR A 202 -19.28 -15.93 -9.70
CA THR A 202 -20.58 -15.34 -9.35
C THR A 202 -21.08 -14.43 -10.48
N SER A 203 -22.38 -14.18 -10.55
CA SER A 203 -22.99 -13.13 -11.39
C SER A 203 -23.02 -11.75 -10.71
N ASP A 204 -22.85 -11.70 -9.40
CA ASP A 204 -23.24 -10.52 -8.60
C ASP A 204 -22.08 -9.52 -8.38
N ALA A 205 -20.88 -9.88 -8.85
CA ALA A 205 -19.66 -9.11 -8.66
C ALA A 205 -19.43 -7.96 -9.66
N TRP A 206 -20.45 -7.58 -10.45
CA TRP A 206 -20.28 -6.60 -11.55
C TRP A 206 -19.71 -5.26 -11.04
N ASN A 207 -20.31 -4.73 -9.98
CA ASN A 207 -19.95 -3.45 -9.37
C ASN A 207 -18.78 -3.54 -8.39
N LEU A 208 -18.19 -4.72 -8.16
CA LEU A 208 -17.03 -4.83 -7.28
C LEU A 208 -15.79 -4.25 -7.96
N GLU A 209 -15.03 -3.49 -7.20
CA GLU A 209 -13.77 -2.90 -7.62
C GLU A 209 -12.57 -3.64 -7.00
N ILE A 210 -11.40 -3.42 -7.59
CA ILE A 210 -10.15 -3.94 -7.02
C ILE A 210 -9.94 -3.30 -5.65
N MET A 211 -9.53 -4.11 -4.68
CA MET A 211 -9.38 -3.80 -3.26
C MET A 211 -10.69 -3.52 -2.50
N ASP A 212 -11.87 -3.76 -3.06
CA ASP A 212 -13.09 -3.74 -2.26
C ASP A 212 -13.06 -4.79 -1.15
N CYS A 213 -13.66 -4.43 -0.02
CA CYS A 213 -13.83 -5.37 1.10
C CYS A 213 -15.13 -6.13 0.91
N ILE A 214 -15.09 -7.45 1.07
CA ILE A 214 -16.25 -8.33 0.99
C ILE A 214 -16.28 -9.28 2.18
N ASN A 215 -17.45 -9.77 2.56
CA ASN A 215 -17.56 -10.89 3.49
C ASN A 215 -17.71 -12.18 2.69
N ILE A 216 -17.04 -13.25 3.12
CA ILE A 216 -17.26 -14.59 2.59
C ILE A 216 -17.70 -15.47 3.76
N SER A 217 -18.89 -16.05 3.63
CA SER A 217 -19.50 -16.95 4.60
C SER A 217 -19.81 -18.27 3.93
N LEU A 218 -18.99 -19.29 4.20
CA LEU A 218 -19.11 -20.63 3.66
C LEU A 218 -19.25 -21.62 4.83
N THR A 219 -20.39 -22.28 4.89
CA THR A 219 -20.78 -23.25 5.91
C THR A 219 -19.90 -24.51 5.83
N GLU A 220 -19.71 -25.06 4.63
CA GLU A 220 -18.95 -26.31 4.44
C GLU A 220 -17.48 -26.24 4.91
N PRO A 221 -16.68 -25.25 4.49
CA PRO A 221 -15.32 -25.07 5.00
C PRO A 221 -15.26 -24.30 6.33
N GLY A 222 -16.39 -23.85 6.89
CA GLY A 222 -16.44 -23.12 8.16
C GLY A 222 -15.81 -21.72 8.12
N ILE A 223 -15.90 -21.02 6.99
CA ILE A 223 -15.31 -19.69 6.79
C ILE A 223 -16.37 -18.62 7.03
N ASN A 224 -16.07 -17.62 7.85
CA ASN A 224 -16.88 -16.42 8.03
C ASN A 224 -15.97 -15.22 8.32
N GLU A 225 -15.31 -14.73 7.27
CA GLU A 225 -14.25 -13.74 7.39
C GLU A 225 -14.34 -12.65 6.32
N LYS A 226 -13.61 -11.56 6.56
CA LYS A 226 -13.46 -10.46 5.59
C LYS A 226 -12.36 -10.78 4.59
N TYR A 227 -12.60 -10.42 3.33
CA TYR A 227 -11.64 -10.53 2.24
C TYR A 227 -11.52 -9.21 1.48
N ARG A 228 -10.39 -9.03 0.77
CA ARG A 228 -10.12 -7.97 -0.18
C ARG A 228 -10.03 -8.54 -1.58
N VAL A 229 -10.78 -7.98 -2.52
CA VAL A 229 -10.70 -8.37 -3.93
C VAL A 229 -9.34 -7.97 -4.50
N ILE A 230 -8.58 -8.93 -5.04
CA ILE A 230 -7.29 -8.67 -5.69
C ILE A 230 -7.37 -8.81 -7.21
N GLN A 231 -8.36 -9.54 -7.71
CA GLN A 231 -8.55 -9.77 -9.13
C GLN A 231 -10.03 -10.03 -9.44
N LYS A 232 -10.47 -9.51 -10.58
CA LYS A 232 -11.82 -9.69 -11.13
C LYS A 232 -11.71 -9.96 -12.63
N ASP A 233 -12.18 -11.12 -13.07
CA ASP A 233 -12.17 -11.52 -14.49
C ASP A 233 -13.60 -11.77 -14.97
N ILE A 234 -14.03 -11.03 -15.97
CA ILE A 234 -15.35 -11.18 -16.58
C ILE A 234 -15.23 -12.16 -17.75
N SER A 235 -15.97 -13.27 -17.71
CA SER A 235 -15.97 -14.24 -18.80
C SER A 235 -16.66 -13.66 -20.05
N THR A 236 -15.97 -13.76 -21.19
CA THR A 236 -16.48 -13.40 -22.52
C THR A 236 -16.88 -14.61 -23.36
N LYS A 237 -16.82 -15.82 -22.79
CA LYS A 237 -17.18 -17.05 -23.50
C LYS A 237 -18.69 -17.09 -23.71
N GLN A 238 -19.12 -17.53 -24.90
CA GLN A 238 -20.53 -17.56 -25.31
C GLN A 238 -21.44 -18.31 -24.32
N ASP A 239 -20.93 -19.36 -23.66
CA ASP A 239 -21.69 -20.19 -22.72
C ASP A 239 -21.64 -19.70 -21.26
N SER A 240 -20.87 -18.65 -20.96
CA SER A 240 -20.72 -18.10 -19.61
C SER A 240 -20.59 -16.58 -19.58
N ILE A 241 -21.21 -15.90 -20.56
CA ILE A 241 -21.23 -14.44 -20.63
C ILE A 241 -21.82 -13.88 -19.33
N GLY A 242 -21.09 -12.97 -18.69
CA GLY A 242 -21.54 -12.31 -17.46
C GLY A 242 -21.21 -13.05 -16.16
N ILE A 243 -20.63 -14.25 -16.23
CA ILE A 243 -20.05 -14.89 -15.05
C ILE A 243 -18.69 -14.23 -14.75
N ILE A 244 -18.49 -13.88 -13.48
CA ILE A 244 -17.33 -13.17 -13.00
C ILE A 244 -16.56 -14.09 -12.06
N THR A 245 -15.28 -14.28 -12.34
CA THR A 245 -14.35 -14.91 -11.41
C THR A 245 -13.75 -13.83 -10.51
N VAL A 246 -13.92 -14.00 -9.20
CA VAL A 246 -13.38 -13.11 -8.18
C VAL A 246 -12.27 -13.87 -7.45
N THR A 247 -11.10 -13.24 -7.33
CA THR A 247 -10.03 -13.71 -6.43
C THR A 247 -9.85 -12.69 -5.33
N ALA A 248 -9.89 -13.15 -4.09
CA ALA A 248 -9.82 -12.31 -2.90
C ALA A 248 -8.86 -12.91 -1.87
N VAL A 249 -8.27 -12.05 -1.03
CA VAL A 249 -7.34 -12.44 0.03
C VAL A 249 -7.86 -12.02 1.40
N THR A 250 -7.55 -12.78 2.46
CA THR A 250 -8.00 -12.45 3.81
C THR A 250 -7.64 -11.02 4.17
N ALA A 251 -8.61 -10.31 4.75
CA ALA A 251 -8.49 -8.92 5.12
C ALA A 251 -8.56 -8.75 6.63
N ASN A 252 -7.55 -8.10 7.21
CA ASN A 252 -7.55 -7.75 8.62
C ASN A 252 -7.45 -6.22 8.78
N ASP A 253 -8.49 -5.62 9.36
CA ASP A 253 -8.55 -4.17 9.58
C ASP A 253 -7.41 -3.67 10.50
N GLY A 254 -6.88 -4.55 11.35
CA GLY A 254 -5.75 -4.27 12.23
C GLY A 254 -4.43 -3.94 11.49
N ILE A 255 -4.35 -4.23 10.19
CA ILE A 255 -3.24 -3.78 9.32
C ILE A 255 -3.20 -2.25 9.25
N TYR A 256 -4.36 -1.59 9.28
CA TYR A 256 -4.48 -0.14 9.10
C TYR A 256 -4.50 0.65 10.42
N ASP A 257 -4.63 -0.03 11.56
CA ASP A 257 -4.75 0.60 12.86
C ASP A 257 -3.39 1.16 13.33
N ARG A 258 -3.31 2.48 13.53
CA ARG A 258 -2.09 3.23 13.91
C ARG A 258 -1.50 2.86 15.29
N LYS A 259 -2.05 1.90 16.02
CA LYS A 259 -1.72 1.65 17.43
C LYS A 259 -0.39 0.93 17.67
N ARG A 260 0.26 0.38 16.66
CA ARG A 260 1.64 -0.16 16.80
C ARG A 260 2.67 0.90 16.44
N SER A 261 2.75 1.93 17.28
CA SER A 261 3.87 2.88 17.28
C SER A 261 5.09 2.15 17.85
N TRP A 262 5.85 1.48 16.99
CA TRP A 262 7.15 0.94 17.36
C TRP A 262 8.12 2.12 17.50
N TYR A 263 8.60 2.35 18.72
CA TYR A 263 9.65 3.32 19.00
C TYR A 263 10.89 2.93 18.18
N MET A 264 11.21 3.73 17.17
CA MET A 264 12.40 3.58 16.37
C MET A 264 13.62 3.93 17.22
N VAL A 265 14.59 3.02 17.33
CA VAL A 265 15.97 3.38 17.69
C VAL A 265 16.75 3.39 16.38
N PRO A 266 17.29 4.54 15.94
CA PRO A 266 18.17 4.57 14.78
C PRO A 266 19.36 3.65 15.03
N ILE A 267 19.65 2.74 14.10
CA ILE A 267 20.91 2.00 14.11
C ILE A 267 22.01 3.00 13.79
N GLY A 268 22.76 3.40 14.82
CA GLY A 268 24.12 3.91 14.67
C GLY A 268 24.29 5.39 14.30
N ILE A 269 23.99 6.30 15.24
CA ILE A 269 24.92 7.41 15.50
C ILE A 269 25.22 7.41 16.99
N ASN A 270 26.42 6.95 17.34
CA ASN A 270 26.98 7.07 18.69
C ASN A 270 27.02 8.55 19.08
N ARG A 271 25.97 9.05 19.76
CA ARG A 271 26.08 10.28 20.53
C ARG A 271 26.84 9.92 21.80
N LYS A 272 28.17 10.12 21.75
CA LYS A 272 29.04 10.10 22.93
C LYS A 272 28.39 10.92 24.05
N GLY A 273 28.40 10.33 25.24
CA GLY A 273 27.63 10.77 26.40
C GLY A 273 27.89 12.22 26.81
N THR A 274 26.80 12.90 27.15
CA THR A 274 26.84 14.05 28.05
C THR A 274 26.57 13.51 29.45
N ASN A 275 27.63 13.27 30.22
CA ASN A 275 27.53 12.99 31.65
C ASN A 275 26.95 14.24 32.33
N ARG A 276 25.70 14.16 32.79
CA ARG A 276 25.21 15.00 33.89
C ARG A 276 25.64 14.33 35.19
N HIS A 277 26.72 14.81 35.80
CA HIS A 277 26.93 14.56 37.23
C HIS A 277 26.12 15.59 38.02
N SER A 278 25.04 15.11 38.62
CA SER A 278 24.34 15.80 39.70
C SER A 278 25.20 15.78 40.95
N SER A 279 25.37 16.98 41.50
CA SER A 279 25.82 17.29 42.86
C SER A 279 25.01 16.57 43.96
N LYS A 280 25.74 16.15 45.01
CA LYS A 280 25.42 15.86 46.43
C LYS A 280 26.32 14.67 46.85
N GLU A 281 27.08 14.65 47.93
CA GLU A 281 26.89 15.17 49.29
C GLU A 281 28.25 15.13 50.04
N SER A 282 28.29 15.76 51.23
CA SER A 282 29.38 16.01 52.20
C SER A 282 30.33 17.17 51.91
#